data_AF-A0A934ZYC3-F1
#
_entry.id   AF-A0A934ZYC3-F1
#
_cell.length_a   1.000
_cell.length_b   1.000
_cell.length_c   1.000
_cell.angle_alpha   90.00
_cell.angle_beta   90.00
_cell.angle_gamma   90.00
#
_symmetry.space_group_name_H-M   'P 1'
#
loop_
_entity.id
_entity.type
_entity.pdbx_description
1 polymer ?
#
loop_
_entity_poly.entity_id
_entity_poly.type
_entity_poly.pdbx_seq_one_letter_code
_entity_poly.pdbx_strand_id
1 'polypeptide(L)'
;MRSFSRGGSNSNPCALCVLAIAGLSMIFASIALGAEAPWYPSVYGAEDSIGAANNLSEDGTLAAAKLVTAGKVYSLAVPLDPSATPRSHRVYRVTVTQPGNQSGKPIGPNKFTVNDDSIYMWQGLGTQIDGFAHASIDFRFYNGASADEFVRPGGVTRFSVHAIPPLVTRGVLLDMAGLRNVDSLEVGDAINHGDIEAALKRQSLRLKKGDVVLLHTGWMDGKASRIKPGAPPSIDEPGLGIEGAAYLSSLGVVAIGADNDALEVVPAENPKLAMPVHQELLVRNGVYILENIVTRDLARDRVWEFLFVLAAPRLMGTVQGNAHPVAIKSRSILHWSSFMHWSSFMKRFFAVAVLAWLGIGTVAAAENVLVLGGTGRLGSMVAKEIVKQGHSVTVFARPTSDRGRLAGVSVSYVLGDLGSGSDIARAIESNKFTVIIDASGRRTADKSYSHAVTMPQIVRASKAGKTVRQIVFVSSVGAGRNLERFPGINWTEYLPLLAERGAAEQSLIDSGIAYTIIRSGAVLEGNDPATGTAYFTEDQGVLGATRRPDLAALTAKCVGKAEE
;
A
#
# COMPACT_ATOMS: atom_id res chain seq x y z
N MET A 1 -15.41 -17.10 -112.97
CA MET A 1 -16.74 -17.02 -113.59
C MET A 1 -17.46 -15.79 -113.04
N ARG A 2 -17.86 -14.90 -113.96
CA ARG A 2 -18.84 -13.79 -113.92
C ARG A 2 -19.52 -13.51 -112.55
N SER A 3 -19.23 -12.39 -111.88
CA SER A 3 -19.75 -11.02 -112.10
C SER A 3 -21.25 -10.86 -111.84
N PHE A 4 -21.61 -10.07 -110.83
CA PHE A 4 -22.81 -9.22 -110.88
C PHE A 4 -22.58 -7.85 -110.23
N SER A 5 -23.03 -6.85 -110.97
CA SER A 5 -22.95 -5.38 -110.87
C SER A 5 -23.79 -4.80 -109.73
N ARG A 6 -23.25 -3.84 -108.94
CA ARG A 6 -23.40 -2.36 -109.02
C ARG A 6 -24.79 -1.77 -108.78
N GLY A 7 -24.85 -0.94 -107.73
CA GLY A 7 -25.75 0.17 -107.47
C GLY A 7 -25.69 0.48 -105.96
N GLY A 8 -25.26 1.62 -105.42
CA GLY A 8 -24.85 2.91 -105.97
C GLY A 8 -25.26 3.97 -104.93
N SER A 9 -24.29 4.56 -104.22
CA SER A 9 -24.35 5.98 -103.82
C SER A 9 -22.96 6.45 -103.43
N ASN A 10 -22.57 7.58 -104.00
CA ASN A 10 -21.27 8.23 -103.90
C ASN A 10 -21.37 9.34 -102.85
N SER A 11 -20.48 9.36 -101.87
CA SER A 11 -19.99 10.60 -101.25
C SER A 11 -18.79 10.31 -100.33
N ASN A 12 -17.60 10.64 -100.81
CA ASN A 12 -16.43 11.03 -100.02
C ASN A 12 -16.14 12.50 -100.40
N PRO A 13 -15.43 13.32 -99.58
CA PRO A 13 -14.43 12.90 -98.59
C PRO A 13 -14.43 13.74 -97.28
N CYS A 14 -13.43 13.47 -96.44
CA CYS A 14 -12.86 14.41 -95.46
C CYS A 14 -13.68 14.72 -94.21
N ALA A 15 -13.43 13.94 -93.16
CA ALA A 15 -12.77 14.39 -91.93
C ALA A 15 -13.05 13.38 -90.83
N LEU A 16 -12.02 12.74 -90.28
CA LEU A 16 -11.79 12.70 -88.83
C LEU A 16 -10.45 11.99 -88.61
N CYS A 17 -9.44 12.80 -88.33
CA CYS A 17 -8.18 12.34 -87.78
C CYS A 17 -8.37 11.89 -86.32
N VAL A 18 -7.56 10.89 -85.95
CA VAL A 18 -7.17 10.46 -84.59
C VAL A 18 -8.12 9.50 -83.85
N LEU A 19 -8.04 8.22 -84.21
CA LEU A 19 -8.19 7.09 -83.29
C LEU A 19 -6.83 6.44 -83.10
N ALA A 20 -6.09 6.88 -82.08
CA ALA A 20 -4.91 6.19 -81.58
C ALA A 20 -4.82 6.38 -80.07
N ILE A 21 -4.90 5.25 -79.35
CA ILE A 21 -4.59 5.06 -77.93
C ILE A 21 -5.62 5.64 -76.95
N ALA A 22 -6.71 4.92 -76.74
CA ALA A 22 -7.55 5.04 -75.55
C ALA A 22 -7.81 3.64 -74.99
N GLY A 23 -6.90 3.17 -74.14
CA GLY A 23 -6.93 1.82 -73.59
C GLY A 23 -5.95 1.69 -72.43
N LEU A 24 -6.24 2.38 -71.33
CA LEU A 24 -5.92 2.11 -69.93
C LEU A 24 -5.92 3.44 -69.17
N SER A 25 -7.12 3.91 -68.84
CA SER A 25 -7.31 4.83 -67.73
C SER A 25 -8.38 4.20 -66.85
N MET A 26 -8.01 3.09 -66.21
CA MET A 26 -8.70 2.69 -64.99
C MET A 26 -8.42 3.80 -63.98
N ILE A 27 -9.45 4.62 -63.78
CA ILE A 27 -9.63 5.47 -62.63
C ILE A 27 -9.53 4.53 -61.41
N PHE A 28 -8.35 4.41 -60.83
CA PHE A 28 -8.23 4.10 -59.42
C PHE A 28 -8.77 5.34 -58.68
N ALA A 29 -10.09 5.43 -58.59
CA ALA A 29 -10.70 6.12 -57.48
C ALA A 29 -10.29 5.29 -56.27
N SER A 30 -9.18 5.68 -55.65
CA SER A 30 -8.85 5.26 -54.30
C SER A 30 -10.08 5.58 -53.46
N ILE A 31 -10.87 4.56 -53.17
CA ILE A 31 -11.72 4.56 -51.99
C ILE A 31 -10.68 4.65 -50.87
N ALA A 32 -10.39 5.88 -50.45
CA ALA A 32 -9.89 6.11 -49.11
C ALA A 32 -11.04 5.64 -48.20
N LEU A 33 -11.08 4.32 -47.95
CA LEU A 33 -11.63 3.79 -46.73
C LEU A 33 -11.00 4.65 -45.66
N GLY A 34 -11.84 5.48 -45.02
CA GLY A 34 -11.39 6.49 -44.07
C GLY A 34 -10.39 5.83 -43.15
N ALA A 35 -9.14 6.31 -43.18
CA ALA A 35 -8.19 5.92 -42.17
C ALA A 35 -8.83 6.35 -40.85
N GLU A 36 -9.27 5.36 -40.09
CA GLU A 36 -9.83 5.58 -38.77
C GLU A 36 -8.80 6.38 -37.97
N ALA A 37 -9.25 7.41 -37.27
CA ALA A 37 -8.35 8.18 -36.42
C ALA A 37 -7.55 7.20 -35.54
N PRO A 38 -6.23 7.41 -35.37
CA PRO A 38 -5.41 6.50 -34.58
C PRO A 38 -6.07 6.28 -33.22
N TRP A 39 -6.42 5.02 -32.95
CA TRP A 39 -7.00 4.64 -31.67
C TRP A 39 -5.93 4.60 -30.58
N TYR A 40 -6.35 4.40 -29.33
CA TYR A 40 -5.46 4.21 -28.18
C TYR A 40 -5.26 2.70 -27.96
N PRO A 41 -4.25 2.05 -28.58
CA PRO A 41 -4.02 0.62 -28.38
C PRO A 41 -3.50 0.36 -26.96
N SER A 42 -3.85 -0.81 -26.41
CA SER A 42 -3.29 -1.27 -25.14
C SER A 42 -1.78 -1.42 -25.24
N VAL A 43 -1.07 -0.88 -24.24
CA VAL A 43 0.38 -1.10 -24.06
C VAL A 43 0.72 -2.55 -23.68
N TYR A 44 -0.29 -3.37 -23.37
CA TYR A 44 -0.15 -4.79 -23.02
C TYR A 44 -0.47 -5.73 -24.20
N GLY A 45 -0.86 -5.18 -25.36
CA GLY A 45 -1.07 -5.93 -26.60
C GLY A 45 -2.53 -5.97 -27.07
N ALA A 46 -2.74 -6.43 -28.30
CA ALA A 46 -4.04 -6.41 -28.98
C ALA A 46 -5.12 -7.29 -28.31
N GLU A 47 -4.70 -8.36 -27.63
CA GLU A 47 -5.60 -9.29 -26.94
C GLU A 47 -5.88 -8.88 -25.48
N ASP A 48 -5.31 -7.77 -25.01
CA ASP A 48 -5.51 -7.33 -23.64
C ASP A 48 -6.98 -7.01 -23.37
N SER A 49 -7.43 -7.44 -22.19
CA SER A 49 -8.78 -7.26 -21.68
C SER A 49 -8.85 -6.85 -20.21
N ILE A 50 -7.71 -6.72 -19.53
CA ILE A 50 -7.65 -6.37 -18.10
C ILE A 50 -6.87 -5.07 -17.83
N GLY A 51 -6.26 -4.47 -18.84
CA GLY A 51 -5.71 -3.12 -18.79
C GLY A 51 -4.68 -2.94 -17.69
N ALA A 52 -4.82 -1.88 -16.91
CA ALA A 52 -3.88 -1.54 -15.85
C ALA A 52 -3.78 -2.61 -14.74
N ALA A 53 -4.70 -3.58 -14.65
CA ALA A 53 -4.51 -4.73 -13.77
C ALA A 53 -3.30 -5.60 -14.16
N ASN A 54 -2.80 -5.51 -15.39
CA ASN A 54 -1.51 -6.08 -15.79
C ASN A 54 -0.31 -5.49 -15.02
N ASN A 55 -0.49 -4.37 -14.31
CA ASN A 55 0.56 -3.78 -13.46
C ASN A 55 0.63 -4.41 -12.06
N LEU A 56 -0.32 -5.28 -11.70
CA LEU A 56 -0.24 -6.05 -10.46
C LEU A 56 0.91 -7.07 -10.55
N SER A 57 1.53 -7.35 -9.41
CA SER A 57 2.59 -8.36 -9.31
C SER A 57 2.60 -9.03 -7.94
N GLU A 58 3.18 -10.22 -7.87
CA GLU A 58 3.40 -10.94 -6.62
C GLU A 58 4.29 -10.14 -5.66
N ASP A 59 5.37 -9.54 -6.18
CA ASP A 59 6.26 -8.66 -5.41
C ASP A 59 5.53 -7.41 -4.88
N GLY A 60 4.65 -6.81 -5.70
CA GLY A 60 3.82 -5.68 -5.29
C GLY A 60 2.84 -6.07 -4.18
N THR A 61 2.24 -7.25 -4.29
CA THR A 61 1.36 -7.83 -3.28
C THR A 61 2.10 -8.06 -1.97
N LEU A 62 3.28 -8.68 -2.02
CA LEU A 62 4.11 -8.93 -0.85
C LEU A 62 4.59 -7.63 -0.20
N ALA A 63 5.01 -6.63 -0.99
CA ALA A 63 5.40 -5.32 -0.50
C ALA A 63 4.22 -4.59 0.17
N ALA A 64 3.01 -4.69 -0.39
CA ALA A 64 1.80 -4.14 0.22
C ALA A 64 1.42 -4.88 1.51
N ALA A 65 1.58 -6.20 1.56
CA ALA A 65 1.32 -7.00 2.76
C ALA A 65 2.21 -6.56 3.94
N LYS A 66 3.47 -6.18 3.68
CA LYS A 66 4.38 -5.62 4.70
C LYS A 66 3.89 -4.29 5.31
N LEU A 67 2.91 -3.61 4.73
CA LEU A 67 2.27 -2.44 5.33
C LEU A 67 1.34 -2.80 6.50
N VAL A 68 0.98 -4.08 6.63
CA VAL A 68 0.12 -4.60 7.70
C VAL A 68 0.98 -4.90 8.94
N THR A 69 1.12 -3.91 9.81
CA THR A 69 1.93 -4.06 11.04
C THR A 69 1.13 -4.25 12.33
N ALA A 70 -0.20 -4.00 12.31
CA ALA A 70 -1.07 -4.22 13.48
C ALA A 70 -2.50 -4.71 13.13
N GLY A 71 -2.84 -4.83 11.85
CA GLY A 71 -4.07 -5.49 11.41
C GLY A 71 -5.39 -4.71 11.62
N LYS A 72 -5.39 -3.37 11.78
CA LYS A 72 -6.66 -2.63 11.76
C LYS A 72 -7.21 -2.63 10.33
N VAL A 73 -8.48 -3.03 10.22
CA VAL A 73 -9.22 -3.17 8.97
C VAL A 73 -10.21 -2.01 8.85
N TYR A 74 -10.22 -1.37 7.68
CA TYR A 74 -11.14 -0.29 7.32
C TYR A 74 -12.05 -0.78 6.20
N SER A 75 -13.36 -0.72 6.43
CA SER A 75 -14.35 -0.88 5.36
C SER A 75 -14.37 0.39 4.53
N LEU A 76 -14.08 0.30 3.23
CA LEU A 76 -14.12 1.43 2.32
C LEU A 76 -15.43 1.50 1.52
N ALA A 77 -16.46 0.78 1.98
CA ALA A 77 -17.75 0.70 1.30
C ALA A 77 -18.88 1.37 2.08
N VAL A 78 -19.79 2.03 1.34
CA VAL A 78 -21.06 2.51 1.88
C VAL A 78 -22.06 1.37 2.06
N PRO A 79 -22.79 1.30 3.18
CA PRO A 79 -23.96 0.45 3.28
C PRO A 79 -25.05 0.91 2.31
N LEU A 80 -25.64 -0.03 1.56
CA LEU A 80 -26.82 0.23 0.75
C LEU A 80 -28.08 0.06 1.60
N ASP A 81 -28.92 1.09 1.62
CA ASP A 81 -30.17 1.13 2.39
C ASP A 81 -31.37 1.25 1.43
N PRO A 82 -32.37 0.36 1.47
CA PRO A 82 -33.59 0.46 0.65
C PRO A 82 -34.38 1.76 0.86
N SER A 83 -34.20 2.42 2.01
CA SER A 83 -34.86 3.67 2.37
C SER A 83 -34.11 4.92 1.89
N ALA A 84 -32.84 4.77 1.48
CA ALA A 84 -32.08 5.88 0.93
C ALA A 84 -32.72 6.30 -0.39
N THR A 85 -33.10 7.58 -0.49
CA THR A 85 -33.61 8.13 -1.76
C THR A 85 -32.42 8.22 -2.71
N PRO A 86 -32.38 7.44 -3.80
CA PRO A 86 -31.23 7.49 -4.68
C PRO A 86 -31.16 8.87 -5.33
N ARG A 87 -29.97 9.48 -5.39
CA ARG A 87 -29.75 10.75 -6.11
C ARG A 87 -29.86 10.59 -7.64
N SER A 88 -30.12 9.38 -8.12
CA SER A 88 -30.29 9.02 -9.53
C SER A 88 -31.45 8.04 -9.74
N HIS A 89 -31.63 7.58 -10.98
CA HIS A 89 -32.62 6.57 -11.35
C HIS A 89 -32.28 5.15 -10.83
N ARG A 90 -31.11 4.96 -10.22
CA ARG A 90 -30.62 3.66 -9.74
C ARG A 90 -31.28 3.30 -8.39
N VAL A 91 -31.82 2.10 -8.23
CA VAL A 91 -32.54 1.67 -7.00
C VAL A 91 -31.90 0.41 -6.38
N TYR A 92 -31.99 0.28 -5.06
CA TYR A 92 -31.69 -0.96 -4.34
C TYR A 92 -32.97 -1.51 -3.71
N ARG A 93 -33.30 -2.78 -3.97
CA ARG A 93 -34.45 -3.47 -3.37
C ARG A 93 -34.03 -4.87 -2.92
N VAL A 94 -34.32 -5.19 -1.67
CA VAL A 94 -34.16 -6.52 -1.09
C VAL A 94 -35.54 -7.10 -0.80
N THR A 95 -35.74 -8.38 -1.15
CA THR A 95 -36.95 -9.13 -0.82
C THR A 95 -36.54 -10.39 -0.06
N VAL A 96 -37.02 -10.53 1.18
CA VAL A 96 -36.81 -11.72 2.02
C VAL A 96 -38.04 -12.62 1.95
N THR A 97 -37.82 -13.90 1.73
CA THR A 97 -38.83 -14.95 1.63
C THR A 97 -38.51 -16.08 2.62
N GLN A 98 -39.50 -16.92 2.94
CA GLN A 98 -39.31 -18.07 3.82
C GLN A 98 -39.75 -19.37 3.12
N PRO A 99 -38.93 -19.92 2.20
CA PRO A 99 -39.31 -21.08 1.41
C PRO A 99 -39.63 -22.29 2.30
N GLY A 100 -40.81 -22.87 2.12
CA GLY A 100 -41.25 -24.04 2.90
C GLY A 100 -41.73 -23.72 4.32
N ASN A 101 -41.66 -22.45 4.76
CA ASN A 101 -42.23 -22.00 6.04
C ASN A 101 -43.53 -21.20 5.88
N GLN A 102 -44.32 -21.50 4.85
CA GLN A 102 -45.54 -20.77 4.56
C GLN A 102 -46.50 -20.80 5.77
N SER A 103 -47.10 -19.64 6.05
CA SER A 103 -48.00 -19.44 7.20
C SER A 103 -47.37 -19.71 8.57
N GLY A 104 -46.06 -19.53 8.71
CA GLY A 104 -45.33 -19.69 9.98
C GLY A 104 -45.12 -21.14 10.41
N LYS A 105 -45.23 -22.09 9.48
CA LYS A 105 -45.07 -23.52 9.79
C LYS A 105 -43.60 -23.93 9.63
N PRO A 106 -42.96 -24.53 10.64
CA PRO A 106 -41.61 -25.04 10.49
C PRO A 106 -41.58 -26.33 9.66
N ILE A 107 -40.40 -26.66 9.10
CA ILE A 107 -40.16 -27.86 8.28
C ILE A 107 -39.58 -28.97 9.15
N GLY A 108 -40.11 -30.19 9.02
CA GLY A 108 -39.57 -31.39 9.66
C GLY A 108 -39.76 -31.46 11.19
N PRO A 109 -39.45 -32.61 11.80
CA PRO A 109 -39.63 -32.84 13.25
C PRO A 109 -38.69 -31.99 14.11
N ASN A 110 -37.56 -31.54 13.55
CA ASN A 110 -36.62 -30.62 14.20
C ASN A 110 -37.10 -29.15 14.17
N LYS A 111 -38.27 -28.88 13.58
CA LYS A 111 -38.87 -27.55 13.48
C LYS A 111 -37.96 -26.51 12.79
N PHE A 112 -37.34 -26.89 11.68
CA PHE A 112 -36.45 -26.01 10.91
C PHE A 112 -37.21 -24.81 10.28
N THR A 113 -36.59 -23.63 10.33
CA THR A 113 -37.10 -22.40 9.70
C THR A 113 -35.99 -21.71 8.94
N VAL A 114 -36.31 -21.07 7.81
CA VAL A 114 -35.34 -20.46 6.89
C VAL A 114 -35.81 -19.09 6.40
N ASN A 115 -34.86 -18.23 6.09
CA ASN A 115 -35.04 -17.00 5.32
C ASN A 115 -34.09 -17.07 4.13
N ASP A 116 -34.58 -16.76 2.93
CA ASP A 116 -33.79 -16.58 1.72
C ASP A 116 -34.14 -15.23 1.10
N ASP A 117 -33.17 -14.57 0.46
CA ASP A 117 -33.35 -13.25 -0.12
C ASP A 117 -33.07 -13.18 -1.62
N SER A 118 -33.60 -12.13 -2.24
CA SER A 118 -33.32 -11.73 -3.61
C SER A 118 -33.11 -10.23 -3.66
N ILE A 119 -32.18 -9.79 -4.51
CA ILE A 119 -31.82 -8.39 -4.65
C ILE A 119 -32.05 -7.95 -6.09
N TYR A 120 -32.79 -6.85 -6.27
CA TYR A 120 -32.85 -6.10 -7.52
C TYR A 120 -32.09 -4.79 -7.33
N MET A 121 -30.99 -4.61 -8.05
CA MET A 121 -30.17 -3.41 -7.95
C MET A 121 -29.42 -3.09 -9.24
N TRP A 122 -29.08 -1.80 -9.42
CA TRP A 122 -28.12 -1.36 -10.41
C TRP A 122 -26.72 -1.58 -9.86
N GLN A 123 -25.80 -2.06 -10.69
CA GLN A 123 -24.44 -2.37 -10.25
C GLN A 123 -23.63 -1.12 -9.87
N GLY A 124 -23.85 -0.01 -10.57
CA GLY A 124 -23.28 1.30 -10.25
C GLY A 124 -24.02 2.01 -9.12
N LEU A 125 -24.33 1.36 -8.01
CA LEU A 125 -24.99 2.01 -6.87
C LEU A 125 -24.18 1.82 -5.59
N GLY A 126 -23.80 2.90 -4.92
CA GLY A 126 -22.92 2.83 -3.76
C GLY A 126 -21.48 2.57 -4.17
N THR A 127 -20.69 1.94 -3.29
CA THR A 127 -19.28 1.69 -3.57
C THR A 127 -19.11 0.68 -4.68
N GLN A 128 -18.37 1.05 -5.72
CA GLN A 128 -18.35 0.32 -6.97
C GLN A 128 -17.01 0.39 -7.67
N ILE A 129 -16.83 -0.51 -8.63
CA ILE A 129 -15.78 -0.50 -9.64
C ILE A 129 -16.41 -0.44 -11.03
N ASP A 130 -15.89 0.43 -11.88
CA ASP A 130 -16.32 0.52 -13.27
C ASP A 130 -15.33 -0.21 -14.17
N GLY A 131 -15.85 -1.13 -14.98
CA GLY A 131 -15.07 -1.89 -15.96
C GLY A 131 -15.00 -1.16 -17.31
N PHE A 132 -14.16 -1.67 -18.21
CA PHE A 132 -13.94 -1.01 -19.51
C PHE A 132 -15.12 -1.05 -20.48
N ALA A 133 -16.19 -1.75 -20.15
CA ALA A 133 -17.47 -1.69 -20.87
C ALA A 133 -18.42 -0.59 -20.38
N HIS A 134 -18.05 0.18 -19.34
CA HIS A 134 -18.93 1.16 -18.72
C HIS A 134 -19.09 2.44 -19.55
N ALA A 135 -17.98 2.98 -20.07
CA ALA A 135 -17.94 4.20 -20.87
C ALA A 135 -17.18 3.99 -22.18
N SER A 136 -17.50 4.80 -23.19
CA SER A 136 -16.92 4.70 -24.54
C SER A 136 -16.64 6.07 -25.15
N ILE A 137 -15.90 6.07 -26.26
CA ILE A 137 -15.86 7.17 -27.22
C ILE A 137 -16.52 6.64 -28.50
N ASP A 138 -17.68 7.19 -28.87
CA ASP A 138 -18.40 6.79 -30.10
C ASP A 138 -18.60 5.27 -30.22
N PHE A 139 -19.15 4.65 -29.18
CA PHE A 139 -19.38 3.20 -29.10
C PHE A 139 -18.11 2.33 -29.24
N ARG A 140 -16.93 2.93 -29.13
CA ARG A 140 -15.64 2.25 -29.06
C ARG A 140 -15.04 2.33 -27.67
N PHE A 141 -14.57 1.19 -27.22
CA PHE A 141 -14.14 0.95 -25.84
C PHE A 141 -12.63 0.68 -25.79
N TYR A 142 -12.16 0.29 -24.62
CA TYR A 142 -10.77 -0.05 -24.38
C TYR A 142 -10.20 -0.97 -25.47
N ASN A 143 -8.96 -0.66 -25.90
CA ASN A 143 -8.23 -1.42 -26.92
C ASN A 143 -8.92 -1.51 -28.29
N GLY A 144 -9.88 -0.61 -28.58
CA GLY A 144 -10.49 -0.44 -29.91
C GLY A 144 -11.73 -1.28 -30.14
N ALA A 145 -12.19 -2.02 -29.13
CA ALA A 145 -13.35 -2.88 -29.25
C ALA A 145 -14.62 -2.07 -29.54
N SER A 146 -15.37 -2.47 -30.56
CA SER A 146 -16.64 -1.82 -30.92
C SER A 146 -17.81 -2.43 -30.15
N ALA A 147 -18.84 -1.64 -29.84
CA ALA A 147 -20.00 -2.09 -29.06
C ALA A 147 -20.68 -3.34 -29.66
N ASP A 148 -20.80 -3.40 -30.98
CA ASP A 148 -21.45 -4.50 -31.71
C ASP A 148 -20.70 -5.84 -31.57
N GLU A 149 -19.41 -5.81 -31.24
CA GLU A 149 -18.62 -7.02 -31.03
C GLU A 149 -19.02 -7.74 -29.74
N PHE A 150 -19.37 -7.01 -28.68
CA PHE A 150 -19.45 -7.61 -27.34
C PHE A 150 -20.62 -7.16 -26.45
N VAL A 151 -21.34 -6.09 -26.76
CA VAL A 151 -22.48 -5.61 -25.96
C VAL A 151 -23.76 -6.32 -26.41
N ARG A 152 -24.44 -7.03 -25.49
CA ARG A 152 -25.70 -7.75 -25.77
C ARG A 152 -26.77 -7.41 -24.73
N PRO A 153 -28.07 -7.60 -25.05
CA PRO A 153 -29.15 -7.43 -24.06
C PRO A 153 -28.99 -8.29 -22.81
N GLY A 154 -28.37 -9.47 -22.93
CA GLY A 154 -28.08 -10.38 -21.81
C GLY A 154 -26.79 -10.05 -21.04
N GLY A 155 -26.08 -8.98 -21.39
CA GLY A 155 -24.80 -8.59 -20.80
C GLY A 155 -23.65 -8.53 -21.81
N VAL A 156 -22.49 -8.06 -21.35
CA VAL A 156 -21.29 -7.92 -22.17
C VAL A 156 -20.45 -9.21 -22.22
N THR A 157 -19.96 -9.60 -23.40
CA THR A 157 -19.14 -10.81 -23.60
C THR A 157 -17.63 -10.57 -23.46
N ARG A 158 -17.21 -9.30 -23.42
CA ARG A 158 -15.83 -8.84 -23.17
C ARG A 158 -15.84 -7.72 -22.14
N PHE A 159 -14.75 -7.56 -21.39
CA PHE A 159 -14.59 -6.56 -20.32
C PHE A 159 -15.63 -6.63 -19.20
N SER A 160 -16.30 -7.77 -19.06
CA SER A 160 -17.21 -7.99 -17.94
C SER A 160 -16.43 -8.00 -16.63
N VAL A 161 -17.01 -7.43 -15.57
CA VAL A 161 -16.38 -7.28 -14.25
C VAL A 161 -15.85 -8.59 -13.67
N HIS A 162 -16.47 -9.75 -13.94
CA HIS A 162 -15.96 -11.05 -13.47
C HIS A 162 -14.55 -11.42 -13.95
N ALA A 163 -14.06 -10.75 -15.00
CA ALA A 163 -12.73 -10.92 -15.58
C ALA A 163 -11.67 -10.01 -14.92
N ILE A 164 -12.09 -9.02 -14.13
CA ILE A 164 -11.17 -8.20 -13.34
C ILE A 164 -10.55 -9.11 -12.27
N PRO A 165 -9.20 -9.24 -12.21
CA PRO A 165 -8.57 -10.03 -11.16
C PRO A 165 -8.78 -9.37 -9.79
N PRO A 166 -8.69 -10.13 -8.69
CA PRO A 166 -8.64 -9.52 -7.36
C PRO A 166 -7.52 -8.48 -7.28
N LEU A 167 -7.84 -7.29 -6.79
CA LEU A 167 -6.88 -6.22 -6.62
C LEU A 167 -6.31 -6.31 -5.20
N VAL A 168 -5.16 -6.94 -5.07
CA VAL A 168 -4.40 -7.02 -3.80
C VAL A 168 -3.08 -6.32 -4.01
N THR A 169 -2.99 -5.06 -3.58
CA THR A 169 -1.82 -4.21 -3.87
C THR A 169 -1.74 -3.06 -2.85
N ARG A 170 -0.78 -2.16 -3.02
CA ARG A 170 -0.68 -0.95 -2.20
C ARG A 170 -1.78 0.02 -2.60
N GLY A 171 -2.60 0.43 -1.63
CA GLY A 171 -3.48 1.57 -1.75
C GLY A 171 -2.81 2.82 -1.19
N VAL A 172 -3.02 3.96 -1.85
CA VAL A 172 -2.54 5.28 -1.42
C VAL A 172 -3.72 6.22 -1.29
N LEU A 173 -3.86 6.90 -0.15
CA LEU A 173 -4.88 7.93 0.04
C LEU A 173 -4.25 9.32 -0.03
N LEU A 174 -4.70 10.13 -1.00
CA LEU A 174 -4.36 11.54 -1.12
C LEU A 174 -5.42 12.39 -0.41
N ASP A 175 -5.00 13.11 0.63
CA ASP A 175 -5.86 13.96 1.46
C ASP A 175 -6.01 15.35 0.84
N MET A 176 -6.95 15.47 -0.11
CA MET A 176 -7.17 16.69 -0.89
C MET A 176 -7.91 17.76 -0.07
N ALA A 177 -8.91 17.34 0.71
CA ALA A 177 -9.61 18.23 1.65
C ALA A 177 -8.63 18.83 2.67
N GLY A 178 -7.78 17.99 3.27
CA GLY A 178 -6.76 18.45 4.20
C GLY A 178 -5.60 19.22 3.55
N LEU A 179 -5.33 19.04 2.24
CA LEU A 179 -4.41 19.90 1.49
C LEU A 179 -4.95 21.32 1.39
N ARG A 180 -6.26 21.48 1.12
CA ARG A 180 -6.94 22.77 1.02
C ARG A 180 -7.39 23.35 2.37
N ASN A 181 -7.16 22.60 3.46
CA ASN A 181 -7.57 22.96 4.83
C ASN A 181 -9.09 23.22 4.94
N VAL A 182 -9.88 22.34 4.33
CA VAL A 182 -11.35 22.34 4.36
C VAL A 182 -11.87 20.96 4.77
N ASP A 183 -13.10 20.89 5.27
CA ASP A 183 -13.74 19.61 5.58
C ASP A 183 -14.27 18.89 4.32
N SER A 184 -14.52 19.65 3.25
CA SER A 184 -15.14 19.19 2.01
C SER A 184 -14.82 20.18 0.89
N LEU A 185 -14.43 19.69 -0.28
CA LEU A 185 -14.21 20.54 -1.46
C LEU A 185 -15.54 21.14 -1.99
N GLU A 186 -15.42 22.16 -2.84
CA GLU A 186 -16.55 22.84 -3.47
C GLU A 186 -16.95 22.18 -4.79
N VAL A 187 -18.21 22.37 -5.20
CA VAL A 187 -18.64 21.97 -6.56
C VAL A 187 -17.73 22.60 -7.61
N GLY A 188 -17.28 21.82 -8.58
CA GLY A 188 -16.40 22.30 -9.66
C GLY A 188 -14.92 22.42 -9.26
N ASP A 189 -14.55 22.07 -8.02
CA ASP A 189 -13.15 21.99 -7.63
C ASP A 189 -12.47 20.80 -8.33
N ALA A 190 -11.64 21.10 -9.32
CA ALA A 190 -10.81 20.13 -10.01
C ALA A 190 -9.55 19.78 -9.19
N ILE A 191 -9.18 18.51 -9.21
CA ILE A 191 -7.91 17.98 -8.67
C ILE A 191 -7.02 17.63 -9.87
N ASN A 192 -5.99 18.43 -10.12
CA ASN A 192 -5.06 18.22 -11.23
C ASN A 192 -3.66 17.84 -10.77
N HIS A 193 -2.74 17.66 -11.71
CA HIS A 193 -1.36 17.22 -11.45
C HIS A 193 -0.67 18.05 -10.34
N GLY A 194 -0.81 19.37 -10.37
CA GLY A 194 -0.25 20.24 -9.33
C GLY A 194 -0.79 19.97 -7.93
N ASP A 195 -2.09 19.72 -7.78
CA ASP A 195 -2.70 19.36 -6.50
C ASP A 195 -2.20 18.01 -6.01
N ILE A 196 -2.10 17.02 -6.91
CA ILE A 196 -1.63 15.67 -6.62
C ILE A 196 -0.19 15.69 -6.12
N GLU A 197 0.71 16.41 -6.79
CA GLU A 197 2.10 16.58 -6.35
C GLU A 197 2.18 17.29 -5.00
N ALA A 198 1.35 18.31 -4.77
CA ALA A 198 1.29 18.99 -3.49
C ALA A 198 0.81 18.07 -2.36
N ALA A 199 -0.19 17.22 -2.60
CA ALA A 199 -0.67 16.21 -1.66
C ALA A 199 0.42 15.17 -1.35
N LEU A 200 1.08 14.62 -2.38
CA LEU A 200 2.18 13.68 -2.24
C LEU A 200 3.32 14.27 -1.41
N LYS A 201 3.71 15.52 -1.68
CA LYS A 201 4.72 16.23 -0.89
C LYS A 201 4.29 16.43 0.56
N ARG A 202 3.06 16.92 0.80
CA ARG A 202 2.51 17.13 2.15
C ARG A 202 2.48 15.84 2.96
N GLN A 203 2.13 14.73 2.32
CA GLN A 203 2.00 13.43 2.98
C GLN A 203 3.29 12.60 2.95
N SER A 204 4.38 13.12 2.36
CA SER A 204 5.67 12.44 2.20
C SER A 204 5.57 11.10 1.47
N LEU A 205 4.76 11.07 0.41
CA LEU A 205 4.45 9.88 -0.37
C LEU A 205 5.16 9.87 -1.73
N ARG A 206 5.25 8.68 -2.31
CA ARG A 206 5.59 8.46 -3.72
C ARG A 206 4.67 7.38 -4.28
N LEU A 207 4.05 7.68 -5.42
CA LEU A 207 3.28 6.70 -6.18
C LEU A 207 4.23 5.75 -6.92
N LYS A 208 3.74 4.54 -7.16
CA LYS A 208 4.43 3.47 -7.86
C LYS A 208 3.46 2.83 -8.84
N LYS A 209 4.03 2.26 -9.91
CA LYS A 209 3.31 1.35 -10.80
C LYS A 209 2.65 0.24 -9.98
N GLY A 210 1.39 -0.06 -10.26
CA GLY A 210 0.63 -1.07 -9.54
C GLY A 210 -0.18 -0.55 -8.33
N ASP A 211 -0.05 0.72 -7.95
CA ASP A 211 -0.84 1.31 -6.86
C ASP A 211 -2.32 1.46 -7.22
N VAL A 212 -3.17 1.45 -6.19
CA VAL A 212 -4.53 2.03 -6.25
C VAL A 212 -4.51 3.38 -5.56
N VAL A 213 -4.96 4.45 -6.23
CA VAL A 213 -4.95 5.80 -5.68
C VAL A 213 -6.36 6.23 -5.32
N LEU A 214 -6.57 6.64 -4.08
CA LEU A 214 -7.84 7.14 -3.56
C LEU A 214 -7.72 8.64 -3.23
N LEU A 215 -8.70 9.43 -3.61
CA LEU A 215 -8.78 10.86 -3.33
C LEU A 215 -9.79 11.10 -2.21
N HIS A 216 -9.35 11.67 -1.09
CA HIS A 216 -10.24 12.16 -0.06
C HIS A 216 -10.60 13.62 -0.35
N THR A 217 -11.81 13.81 -0.86
CA THR A 217 -12.42 15.11 -1.15
C THR A 217 -13.29 15.61 0.01
N GLY A 218 -13.71 14.72 0.91
CA GLY A 218 -14.66 15.02 1.99
C GLY A 218 -16.08 15.27 1.48
N TRP A 219 -16.38 14.98 0.20
CA TRP A 219 -17.66 15.30 -0.43
C TRP A 219 -18.83 14.53 0.19
N MET A 220 -18.74 13.19 0.24
CA MET A 220 -19.79 12.31 0.75
C MET A 220 -20.21 12.63 2.20
N ASP A 221 -19.26 12.93 3.09
CA ASP A 221 -19.57 13.28 4.49
C ASP A 221 -19.92 14.74 4.69
N GLY A 222 -19.42 15.60 3.81
CA GLY A 222 -19.55 17.04 3.89
C GLY A 222 -20.85 17.54 3.28
N LYS A 223 -20.78 17.99 2.04
CA LYS A 223 -21.88 18.71 1.39
C LYS A 223 -22.94 17.77 0.83
N ALA A 224 -22.54 16.62 0.28
CA ALA A 224 -23.47 15.66 -0.28
C ALA A 224 -24.44 15.10 0.78
N SER A 225 -23.95 14.84 2.00
CA SER A 225 -24.78 14.37 3.12
C SER A 225 -25.85 15.37 3.58
N ARG A 226 -25.71 16.65 3.20
CA ARG A 226 -26.63 17.74 3.59
C ARG A 226 -27.68 18.04 2.52
N ILE A 227 -27.63 17.38 1.37
CA ILE A 227 -28.65 17.50 0.32
C ILE A 227 -29.97 16.94 0.86
N LYS A 228 -31.00 17.79 0.92
CA LYS A 228 -32.32 17.39 1.45
C LYS A 228 -33.02 16.41 0.52
N PRO A 229 -33.78 15.44 1.05
CA PRO A 229 -34.69 14.63 0.24
C PRO A 229 -35.61 15.52 -0.61
N GLY A 230 -35.70 15.23 -1.91
CA GLY A 230 -36.50 16.02 -2.86
C GLY A 230 -35.81 17.25 -3.45
N ALA A 231 -34.52 17.50 -3.15
CA ALA A 231 -33.73 18.44 -3.92
C ALA A 231 -33.68 18.01 -5.41
N PRO A 232 -33.59 18.97 -6.37
CA PRO A 232 -33.40 18.62 -7.77
C PRO A 232 -32.19 17.69 -7.93
N PRO A 233 -32.29 16.64 -8.76
CA PRO A 233 -31.16 15.78 -9.02
C PRO A 233 -30.04 16.61 -9.64
N SER A 234 -28.89 16.64 -8.97
CA SER A 234 -27.65 17.20 -9.49
C SER A 234 -26.54 16.18 -9.25
N ILE A 235 -25.66 16.09 -10.24
CA ILE A 235 -24.42 15.32 -10.18
C ILE A 235 -23.20 16.24 -10.03
N ASP A 236 -23.42 17.55 -9.80
CA ASP A 236 -22.33 18.51 -9.64
C ASP A 236 -21.57 18.25 -8.34
N GLU A 237 -20.25 18.13 -8.46
CA GLU A 237 -19.35 17.76 -7.36
C GLU A 237 -17.88 18.11 -7.66
N PRO A 238 -17.02 18.22 -6.63
CA PRO A 238 -15.57 18.21 -6.81
C PRO A 238 -15.08 16.87 -7.34
N GLY A 239 -13.90 16.84 -7.94
CA GLY A 239 -13.30 15.57 -8.33
C GLY A 239 -12.01 15.70 -9.12
N LEU A 240 -11.57 14.57 -9.68
CA LEU A 240 -10.40 14.49 -10.54
C LEU A 240 -10.60 15.32 -11.82
N GLY A 241 -9.63 16.15 -12.16
CA GLY A 241 -9.57 16.88 -13.43
C GLY A 241 -8.86 16.07 -14.52
N ILE A 242 -8.95 16.52 -15.78
CA ILE A 242 -8.43 15.78 -16.93
C ILE A 242 -6.89 15.65 -16.90
N GLU A 243 -6.20 16.70 -16.45
CA GLU A 243 -4.74 16.68 -16.31
C GLU A 243 -4.33 15.73 -15.18
N GLY A 244 -5.06 15.73 -14.06
CA GLY A 244 -4.83 14.81 -12.96
C GLY A 244 -5.01 13.35 -13.37
N ALA A 245 -6.05 13.05 -14.13
CA ALA A 245 -6.31 11.73 -14.68
C ALA A 245 -5.17 11.24 -15.57
N ALA A 246 -4.75 12.05 -16.54
CA ALA A 246 -3.63 11.73 -17.43
C ALA A 246 -2.32 11.52 -16.65
N TYR A 247 -2.06 12.35 -15.63
CA TYR A 247 -0.88 12.20 -14.76
C TYR A 247 -0.88 10.86 -14.03
N LEU A 248 -1.95 10.53 -13.31
CA LEU A 248 -2.04 9.27 -12.56
C LEU A 248 -1.97 8.05 -13.47
N SER A 249 -2.65 8.07 -14.62
CA SER A 249 -2.57 7.01 -15.63
C SER A 249 -1.14 6.78 -16.11
N SER A 250 -0.37 7.85 -16.35
CA SER A 250 1.02 7.75 -16.81
C SER A 250 1.96 7.03 -15.83
N LEU A 251 1.60 6.99 -14.55
CA LEU A 251 2.37 6.31 -13.50
C LEU A 251 2.10 4.78 -13.47
N GLY A 252 1.14 4.29 -14.25
CA GLY A 252 0.77 2.88 -14.27
C GLY A 252 0.02 2.42 -13.00
N VAL A 253 -0.80 3.30 -12.43
CA VAL A 253 -1.74 2.94 -11.35
C VAL A 253 -2.82 1.99 -11.88
N VAL A 254 -3.32 1.09 -11.04
CA VAL A 254 -4.30 0.07 -11.43
C VAL A 254 -5.71 0.65 -11.46
N ALA A 255 -6.05 1.42 -10.43
CA ALA A 255 -7.36 2.04 -10.27
C ALA A 255 -7.23 3.39 -9.57
N ILE A 256 -8.16 4.29 -9.88
CA ILE A 256 -8.28 5.59 -9.23
C ILE A 256 -9.69 5.70 -8.65
N GLY A 257 -9.79 6.14 -7.40
CA GLY A 257 -11.05 6.29 -6.71
C GLY A 257 -11.18 7.57 -5.91
N ALA A 258 -12.42 7.91 -5.54
CA ALA A 258 -12.69 9.04 -4.67
C ALA A 258 -13.94 8.81 -3.80
N ASP A 259 -14.10 9.65 -2.79
CA ASP A 259 -15.28 9.73 -1.92
C ASP A 259 -16.33 10.70 -2.48
N ASN A 260 -16.64 10.55 -3.77
CA ASN A 260 -17.69 11.24 -4.53
C ASN A 260 -18.40 10.26 -5.48
N ASP A 261 -19.42 10.73 -6.20
CA ASP A 261 -20.31 9.86 -6.97
C ASP A 261 -19.77 9.50 -8.36
N ALA A 262 -18.91 10.34 -8.94
CA ALA A 262 -18.49 10.30 -10.35
C ALA A 262 -16.97 10.21 -10.54
N LEU A 263 -16.17 10.17 -9.47
CA LEU A 263 -14.71 10.35 -9.46
C LEU A 263 -14.24 11.74 -9.96
N GLU A 264 -14.68 12.15 -11.15
CA GLU A 264 -14.29 13.38 -11.83
C GLU A 264 -15.07 14.60 -11.36
N VAL A 265 -14.49 15.77 -11.61
CA VAL A 265 -15.14 17.04 -11.32
C VAL A 265 -16.35 17.26 -12.24
N VAL A 266 -17.47 17.67 -11.65
CA VAL A 266 -18.70 18.00 -12.38
C VAL A 266 -19.22 19.38 -11.93
N PRO A 267 -19.48 20.33 -12.84
CA PRO A 267 -19.28 20.24 -14.29
C PRO A 267 -17.80 20.09 -14.68
N ALA A 268 -17.55 19.47 -15.82
CA ALA A 268 -16.20 19.30 -16.34
C ALA A 268 -15.51 20.66 -16.59
N GLU A 269 -14.19 20.69 -16.43
CA GLU A 269 -13.36 21.90 -16.62
C GLU A 269 -13.58 22.55 -18.00
N ASN A 270 -13.78 21.73 -19.03
CA ASN A 270 -14.32 22.17 -20.30
C ASN A 270 -15.83 21.85 -20.35
N PRO A 271 -16.72 22.86 -20.25
CA PRO A 271 -18.16 22.63 -20.17
C PRO A 271 -18.78 22.08 -21.46
N LYS A 272 -18.01 21.97 -22.55
CA LYS A 272 -18.46 21.32 -23.81
C LYS A 272 -18.26 19.81 -23.80
N LEU A 273 -17.50 19.28 -22.84
CA LEU A 273 -17.22 17.85 -22.73
C LEU A 273 -18.05 17.26 -21.59
N ALA A 274 -18.59 16.07 -21.82
CA ALA A 274 -19.28 15.29 -20.80
C ALA A 274 -18.38 14.14 -20.37
N MET A 275 -18.14 14.03 -19.07
CA MET A 275 -17.37 12.95 -18.44
C MET A 275 -15.99 12.66 -19.09
N PRO A 276 -15.16 13.67 -19.41
CA PRO A 276 -13.89 13.44 -20.12
C PRO A 276 -12.90 12.55 -19.34
N VAL A 277 -12.95 12.55 -18.01
CA VAL A 277 -12.02 11.72 -17.20
C VAL A 277 -12.38 10.25 -17.31
N HIS A 278 -13.67 9.90 -17.37
CA HIS A 278 -14.08 8.51 -17.63
C HIS A 278 -13.48 7.96 -18.94
N GLN A 279 -13.47 8.78 -19.99
CA GLN A 279 -12.89 8.41 -21.29
C GLN A 279 -11.36 8.30 -21.19
N GLU A 280 -10.71 9.23 -20.50
CA GLU A 280 -9.26 9.21 -20.28
C GLU A 280 -8.84 7.93 -19.54
N LEU A 281 -9.54 7.55 -18.48
CA LEU A 281 -9.17 6.40 -17.67
C LEU A 281 -9.56 5.07 -18.32
N LEU A 282 -10.84 4.84 -18.59
CA LEU A 282 -11.35 3.53 -19.01
C LEU A 282 -11.02 3.22 -20.47
N VAL A 283 -11.14 4.21 -21.37
CA VAL A 283 -11.04 3.98 -22.81
C VAL A 283 -9.60 4.13 -23.30
N ARG A 284 -8.92 5.21 -22.91
CA ARG A 284 -7.59 5.54 -23.45
C ARG A 284 -6.45 4.81 -22.74
N ASN A 285 -6.55 4.66 -21.42
CA ASN A 285 -5.45 4.14 -20.60
C ASN A 285 -5.74 2.78 -19.95
N GLY A 286 -6.99 2.30 -19.97
CA GLY A 286 -7.37 1.04 -19.34
C GLY A 286 -7.18 1.05 -17.82
N VAL A 287 -7.43 2.19 -17.16
CA VAL A 287 -7.36 2.34 -15.69
C VAL A 287 -8.76 2.26 -15.11
N TYR A 288 -8.96 1.43 -14.08
CA TYR A 288 -10.28 1.26 -13.45
C TYR A 288 -10.69 2.47 -12.62
N ILE A 289 -12.00 2.73 -12.54
CA ILE A 289 -12.59 3.79 -11.73
C ILE A 289 -13.26 3.17 -10.50
N LEU A 290 -13.10 3.82 -9.35
CA LEU A 290 -13.78 3.48 -8.11
C LEU A 290 -14.57 4.69 -7.60
N GLU A 291 -15.88 4.53 -7.44
CA GLU A 291 -16.78 5.60 -6.98
C GLU A 291 -17.32 5.28 -5.58
N ASN A 292 -17.76 6.32 -4.88
CA ASN A 292 -18.38 6.24 -3.56
C ASN A 292 -17.51 5.53 -2.51
N ILE A 293 -16.19 5.76 -2.55
CA ILE A 293 -15.24 5.12 -1.63
C ILE A 293 -15.30 5.79 -0.26
N VAL A 294 -15.45 5.01 0.80
CA VAL A 294 -15.42 5.54 2.17
C VAL A 294 -13.98 5.79 2.59
N THR A 295 -13.54 7.05 2.60
CA THR A 295 -12.16 7.45 2.92
C THR A 295 -12.01 8.12 4.28
N ARG A 296 -13.11 8.54 4.92
CA ARG A 296 -13.12 9.35 6.15
C ARG A 296 -12.31 8.81 7.31
N ASP A 297 -12.40 7.49 7.55
CA ASP A 297 -11.69 6.86 8.66
C ASP A 297 -10.18 6.79 8.38
N LEU A 298 -9.80 6.56 7.13
CA LEU A 298 -8.40 6.61 6.70
C LEU A 298 -7.85 8.02 6.82
N ALA A 299 -8.60 9.04 6.38
CA ALA A 299 -8.21 10.44 6.46
C ALA A 299 -8.06 10.92 7.91
N ARG A 300 -9.06 10.66 8.75
CA ARG A 300 -9.03 10.96 10.20
C ARG A 300 -7.81 10.35 10.87
N ASP A 301 -7.53 9.08 10.56
CA ASP A 301 -6.45 8.33 11.19
C ASP A 301 -5.08 8.55 10.51
N ARG A 302 -5.03 9.41 9.48
CA ARG A 302 -3.84 9.75 8.68
C ARG A 302 -3.16 8.52 8.07
N VAL A 303 -3.97 7.62 7.54
CA VAL A 303 -3.59 6.35 6.95
C VAL A 303 -3.40 6.53 5.44
N TRP A 304 -2.19 6.92 5.04
CA TRP A 304 -1.90 7.31 3.65
C TRP A 304 -1.45 6.20 2.71
N GLU A 305 -1.02 5.06 3.23
CA GLU A 305 -0.53 3.91 2.45
C GLU A 305 -0.95 2.64 3.16
N PHE A 306 -1.60 1.70 2.49
CA PHE A 306 -2.17 0.53 3.15
C PHE A 306 -2.18 -0.66 2.20
N LEU A 307 -2.34 -1.87 2.75
CA LEU A 307 -2.75 -2.99 1.91
C LEU A 307 -4.19 -2.74 1.48
N PHE A 308 -4.40 -2.62 0.17
CA PHE A 308 -5.71 -2.52 -0.46
C PHE A 308 -6.12 -3.89 -0.97
N VAL A 309 -7.34 -4.29 -0.64
CA VAL A 309 -7.95 -5.55 -1.08
C VAL A 309 -9.32 -5.23 -1.67
N LEU A 310 -9.51 -5.55 -2.94
CA LEU A 310 -10.81 -5.51 -3.60
C LEU A 310 -11.00 -6.78 -4.42
N ALA A 311 -12.08 -7.49 -4.12
CA ALA A 311 -12.62 -8.53 -4.98
C ALA A 311 -14.09 -8.19 -5.24
N ALA A 312 -14.44 -7.92 -6.50
CA ALA A 312 -15.82 -7.69 -6.89
C ALA A 312 -16.58 -9.03 -7.01
N PRO A 313 -17.90 -9.06 -6.77
CA PRO A 313 -18.74 -10.19 -7.13
C PRO A 313 -18.52 -10.59 -8.58
N ARG A 314 -18.32 -11.90 -8.82
CA ARG A 314 -18.02 -12.44 -10.15
C ARG A 314 -19.28 -12.58 -11.00
N LEU A 315 -19.95 -11.45 -11.27
CA LEU A 315 -21.14 -11.40 -12.11
C LEU A 315 -20.73 -11.31 -13.58
N MET A 316 -21.09 -12.32 -14.36
CA MET A 316 -20.85 -12.33 -15.80
C MET A 316 -21.81 -11.34 -16.50
N GLY A 317 -21.31 -10.66 -17.53
CA GLY A 317 -22.10 -9.75 -18.35
C GLY A 317 -22.26 -8.33 -17.81
N THR A 318 -21.76 -8.02 -16.60
CA THR A 318 -21.88 -6.68 -16.01
C THR A 318 -20.75 -5.74 -16.42
N VAL A 319 -21.07 -4.45 -16.57
CA VAL A 319 -20.12 -3.38 -16.94
C VAL A 319 -19.58 -2.59 -15.75
N GLN A 320 -20.29 -2.63 -14.63
CA GLN A 320 -19.91 -2.11 -13.33
C GLN A 320 -20.13 -3.21 -12.30
N GLY A 321 -19.51 -3.08 -11.14
CA GLY A 321 -19.64 -4.05 -10.05
C GLY A 321 -19.71 -3.35 -8.70
N ASN A 322 -20.69 -3.75 -7.88
CA ASN A 322 -20.67 -3.36 -6.48
C ASN A 322 -19.42 -3.93 -5.81
N ALA A 323 -18.73 -3.13 -5.01
CA ALA A 323 -17.45 -3.51 -4.42
C ALA A 323 -17.44 -3.25 -2.93
N HIS A 324 -16.73 -4.13 -2.20
CA HIS A 324 -16.37 -3.89 -0.81
C HIS A 324 -14.84 -3.82 -0.68
N PRO A 325 -14.22 -2.68 -1.03
CA PRO A 325 -12.79 -2.54 -0.85
C PRO A 325 -12.46 -2.45 0.64
N VAL A 326 -11.32 -3.03 0.99
CA VAL A 326 -10.81 -3.08 2.36
C VAL A 326 -9.41 -2.48 2.37
N ALA A 327 -9.16 -1.58 3.32
CA ALA A 327 -7.81 -1.14 3.64
C ALA A 327 -7.34 -1.76 4.96
N ILE A 328 -6.08 -2.20 4.99
CA ILE A 328 -5.46 -2.76 6.20
C ILE A 328 -4.18 -1.98 6.50
N LYS A 329 -4.12 -1.31 7.66
CA LYS A 329 -2.94 -0.60 8.18
C LYS A 329 -2.97 -0.52 9.71
N SER A 330 -1.86 -0.14 10.34
CA SER A 330 -1.75 0.09 11.78
C SER A 330 -2.59 1.26 12.32
N ARG A 331 -2.88 1.20 13.63
CA ARG A 331 -3.41 2.28 14.46
C ARG A 331 -2.24 3.11 14.98
N SER A 332 -2.11 4.36 14.54
CA SER A 332 -1.35 5.36 15.32
C SER A 332 -2.10 5.60 16.63
N ILE A 333 -1.74 4.90 17.69
CA ILE A 333 -2.14 5.29 19.04
C ILE A 333 -1.34 6.54 19.37
N LEU A 334 -1.95 7.71 19.17
CA LEU A 334 -1.77 8.94 19.94
C LEU A 334 -2.70 10.03 19.35
N HIS A 335 -3.98 9.99 19.72
CA HIS A 335 -4.84 11.18 19.69
C HIS A 335 -5.43 11.34 21.09
N TRP A 336 -4.65 12.00 21.96
CA TRP A 336 -5.02 12.35 23.33
C TRP A 336 -5.77 13.69 23.33
N SER A 337 -6.93 13.76 22.68
CA SER A 337 -7.68 15.02 22.58
C SER A 337 -8.99 15.05 23.37
N SER A 338 -9.27 14.05 24.23
CA SER A 338 -10.55 14.00 24.97
C SER A 338 -10.46 14.30 26.47
N PHE A 339 -9.36 14.89 26.96
CA PHE A 339 -9.26 15.34 28.35
C PHE A 339 -8.50 16.67 28.47
N MET A 340 -9.18 17.80 28.27
CA MET A 340 -8.65 19.09 28.72
C MET A 340 -9.77 20.05 29.18
N HIS A 341 -10.04 20.01 30.48
CA HIS A 341 -10.46 21.16 31.26
C HIS A 341 -9.38 21.38 32.32
N TRP A 342 -8.37 22.21 32.07
CA TRP A 342 -7.39 22.64 33.07
C TRP A 342 -7.15 24.16 33.00
N SER A 343 -6.79 24.72 34.16
CA SER A 343 -6.85 26.16 34.48
C SER A 343 -5.67 26.98 33.95
N SER A 344 -5.84 28.30 34.02
CA SER A 344 -5.00 29.38 33.45
C SER A 344 -3.52 29.39 33.85
N PHE A 345 -3.12 28.64 34.89
CA PHE A 345 -1.73 28.58 35.36
C PHE A 345 -0.81 27.80 34.41
N MET A 346 -1.32 26.77 33.72
CA MET A 346 -0.53 25.94 32.80
C MET A 346 -0.31 26.53 31.40
N LYS A 347 -1.09 27.56 31.01
CA LYS A 347 -0.93 28.25 29.71
C LYS A 347 0.40 29.00 29.60
N ARG A 348 0.97 29.43 30.73
CA ARG A 348 2.23 30.21 30.76
C ARG A 348 3.48 29.35 30.60
N PHE A 349 3.43 28.07 31.00
CA PHE A 349 4.53 27.13 30.76
C PHE A 349 4.59 26.68 29.29
N PHE A 350 3.45 26.66 28.59
CA PHE A 350 3.38 26.27 27.18
C PHE A 350 4.00 27.29 26.22
N ALA A 351 4.04 28.57 26.57
CA ALA A 351 4.61 29.62 25.71
C ALA A 351 6.13 29.50 25.51
N VAL A 352 6.85 28.91 26.47
CA VAL A 352 8.30 28.69 26.36
C VAL A 352 8.61 27.44 25.52
N ALA A 353 7.73 26.44 25.52
CA ALA A 353 7.89 25.23 24.71
C ALA A 353 7.60 25.44 23.21
N VAL A 354 6.77 26.42 22.86
CA VAL A 354 6.38 26.71 21.46
C VAL A 354 7.53 27.35 20.66
N LEU A 355 8.46 28.05 21.31
CA LEU A 355 9.64 28.62 20.63
C LEU A 355 10.77 27.60 20.39
N ALA A 356 10.74 26.45 21.09
CA ALA A 356 11.62 25.32 20.80
C ALA A 356 11.07 24.39 19.70
N TRP A 357 9.84 24.63 19.22
CA TRP A 357 9.09 23.75 18.31
C TRP A 357 9.22 24.10 16.82
N LEU A 358 10.04 25.10 16.46
CA LEU A 358 10.31 25.47 15.06
C LEU A 358 11.57 24.79 14.48
N GLY A 359 12.13 23.79 15.16
CA GLY A 359 13.19 22.98 14.60
C GLY A 359 13.26 21.59 15.23
N ILE A 360 13.44 20.58 14.37
CA ILE A 360 13.81 19.18 14.63
C ILE A 360 12.66 18.18 14.40
N GLY A 361 12.96 17.19 13.55
CA GLY A 361 12.04 16.16 13.07
C GLY A 361 11.52 15.21 14.12
N THR A 362 10.65 14.31 13.67
CA THR A 362 9.98 13.27 14.47
C THR A 362 10.95 12.58 15.44
N VAL A 363 10.88 12.95 16.72
CA VAL A 363 11.57 12.23 17.79
C VAL A 363 10.78 10.95 18.02
N ALA A 364 11.36 9.80 17.69
CA ALA A 364 10.81 8.50 18.06
C ALA A 364 10.54 8.48 19.57
N ALA A 365 9.44 7.85 20.01
CA ALA A 365 9.13 7.75 21.43
C ALA A 365 10.35 7.20 22.20
N ALA A 366 10.67 7.81 23.35
CA ALA A 366 11.84 7.40 24.12
C ALA A 366 11.64 5.99 24.70
N GLU A 367 12.41 5.01 24.23
CA GLU A 367 12.42 3.65 24.77
C GLU A 367 13.11 3.56 26.13
N ASN A 368 12.72 2.57 26.92
CA ASN A 368 13.43 2.16 28.13
C ASN A 368 14.20 0.88 27.84
N VAL A 369 15.51 0.99 27.68
CA VAL A 369 16.37 -0.05 27.11
C VAL A 369 17.24 -0.71 28.17
N LEU A 370 17.19 -2.04 28.24
CA LEU A 370 18.14 -2.83 29.01
C LEU A 370 19.27 -3.33 28.10
N VAL A 371 20.51 -2.96 28.40
CA VAL A 371 21.70 -3.40 27.64
C VAL A 371 22.47 -4.45 28.43
N LEU A 372 22.45 -5.69 27.93
CA LEU A 372 23.26 -6.79 28.41
C LEU A 372 24.65 -6.73 27.76
N GLY A 373 25.69 -6.90 28.58
CA GLY A 373 27.07 -6.68 28.13
C GLY A 373 27.43 -5.20 27.96
N GLY A 374 26.65 -4.27 28.53
CA GLY A 374 26.81 -2.82 28.37
C GLY A 374 28.12 -2.24 28.94
N THR A 375 28.85 -2.95 29.79
CA THR A 375 30.20 -2.56 30.27
C THR A 375 31.32 -3.01 29.32
N GLY A 376 31.01 -3.89 28.36
CA GLY A 376 31.95 -4.41 27.38
C GLY A 376 32.33 -3.40 26.29
N ARG A 377 33.27 -3.79 25.42
CA ARG A 377 33.79 -2.90 24.35
C ARG A 377 32.70 -2.43 23.39
N LEU A 378 31.83 -3.35 22.93
CA LEU A 378 30.72 -3.01 22.02
C LEU A 378 29.54 -2.43 22.81
N GLY A 379 29.09 -3.13 23.85
CA GLY A 379 27.91 -2.73 24.62
C GLY A 379 27.99 -1.31 25.21
N SER A 380 29.18 -0.85 25.61
CA SER A 380 29.34 0.52 26.11
C SER A 380 29.21 1.58 25.00
N MET A 381 29.62 1.26 23.77
CA MET A 381 29.41 2.13 22.61
C MET A 381 27.93 2.14 22.20
N VAL A 382 27.26 0.99 22.24
CA VAL A 382 25.82 0.87 21.99
C VAL A 382 25.03 1.69 23.00
N ALA A 383 25.32 1.55 24.30
CA ALA A 383 24.67 2.31 25.36
C ALA A 383 24.84 3.84 25.18
N LYS A 384 26.05 4.30 24.81
CA LYS A 384 26.30 5.71 24.50
C LYS A 384 25.43 6.20 23.35
N GLU A 385 25.33 5.43 22.29
CA GLU A 385 24.56 5.83 21.12
C GLU A 385 23.06 5.87 21.39
N ILE A 386 22.55 4.95 22.21
CA ILE A 386 21.15 4.92 22.63
C ILE A 386 20.81 6.13 23.53
N VAL A 387 21.70 6.50 24.45
CA VAL A 387 21.54 7.71 25.26
C VAL A 387 21.55 8.97 24.38
N LYS A 388 22.41 9.05 23.37
CA LYS A 388 22.40 10.18 22.40
C LYS A 388 21.09 10.28 21.62
N GLN A 389 20.43 9.15 21.37
CA GLN A 389 19.12 9.10 20.69
C GLN A 389 17.96 9.48 21.62
N GLY A 390 18.22 9.83 22.88
CA GLY A 390 17.21 10.28 23.84
C GLY A 390 16.47 9.15 24.56
N HIS A 391 16.95 7.91 24.47
CA HIS A 391 16.38 6.76 25.16
C HIS A 391 16.95 6.60 26.57
N SER A 392 16.14 6.05 27.49
CA SER A 392 16.59 5.70 28.83
C SER A 392 17.34 4.38 28.79
N VAL A 393 18.55 4.31 29.36
CA VAL A 393 19.39 3.11 29.32
C VAL A 393 19.68 2.60 30.71
N THR A 394 19.42 1.32 30.93
CA THR A 394 19.93 0.56 32.07
C THR A 394 20.91 -0.49 31.61
N VAL A 395 22.08 -0.57 32.23
CA VAL A 395 23.12 -1.54 31.93
C VAL A 395 23.10 -2.68 32.95
N PHE A 396 22.99 -3.91 32.46
CA PHE A 396 23.17 -5.11 33.29
C PHE A 396 24.67 -5.38 33.46
N ALA A 397 25.14 -5.34 34.71
CA ALA A 397 26.56 -5.44 35.01
C ALA A 397 26.82 -6.28 36.26
N ARG A 398 27.88 -7.09 36.25
CA ARG A 398 28.38 -7.72 37.47
C ARG A 398 28.87 -6.64 38.47
N PRO A 399 28.82 -6.90 39.79
CA PRO A 399 29.39 -5.98 40.79
C PRO A 399 30.86 -5.60 40.51
N THR A 400 31.64 -6.54 39.97
CA THR A 400 33.05 -6.39 39.63
C THR A 400 33.33 -5.80 38.25
N SER A 401 32.29 -5.41 37.50
CA SER A 401 32.48 -4.88 36.14
C SER A 401 33.16 -3.51 36.15
N ASP A 402 34.14 -3.33 35.28
CA ASP A 402 34.69 -2.01 34.95
C ASP A 402 33.63 -1.14 34.25
N ARG A 403 33.28 -0.01 34.88
CA ARG A 403 32.30 0.96 34.37
C ARG A 403 32.95 2.18 33.72
N GLY A 404 34.28 2.27 33.67
CA GLY A 404 35.01 3.44 33.18
C GLY A 404 34.65 3.83 31.75
N ARG A 405 34.32 2.85 30.89
CA ARG A 405 33.86 3.12 29.50
C ARG A 405 32.56 3.92 29.42
N LEU A 406 31.74 3.93 30.47
CA LEU A 406 30.48 4.65 30.55
C LEU A 406 30.55 5.89 31.48
N ALA A 407 31.76 6.28 31.91
CA ALA A 407 31.95 7.50 32.69
C ALA A 407 31.38 8.71 31.93
N GLY A 408 30.56 9.51 32.62
CA GLY A 408 29.90 10.69 32.05
C GLY A 408 28.69 10.38 31.16
N VAL A 409 28.26 9.13 31.04
CA VAL A 409 27.05 8.73 30.29
C VAL A 409 25.90 8.53 31.27
N SER A 410 24.74 9.13 31.00
CA SER A 410 23.54 8.98 31.83
C SER A 410 22.89 7.61 31.66
N VAL A 411 23.38 6.62 32.40
CA VAL A 411 22.83 5.26 32.44
C VAL A 411 22.54 4.82 33.87
N SER A 412 21.51 4.02 34.05
CA SER A 412 21.24 3.27 35.28
C SER A 412 21.95 1.92 35.25
N TYR A 413 22.10 1.28 36.42
CA TYR A 413 22.69 -0.06 36.51
C TYR A 413 21.76 -1.01 37.25
N VAL A 414 21.68 -2.24 36.77
CA VAL A 414 21.11 -3.37 37.51
C VAL A 414 22.16 -4.47 37.60
N LEU A 415 22.34 -5.02 38.81
CA LEU A 415 23.42 -5.95 39.09
C LEU A 415 22.98 -7.40 38.94
N GLY A 416 23.83 -8.20 38.30
CA GLY A 416 23.65 -9.64 38.18
C GLY A 416 24.65 -10.31 37.24
N ASP A 417 24.50 -11.62 37.07
CA ASP A 417 25.32 -12.45 36.17
C ASP A 417 24.52 -13.02 34.99
N LEU A 418 25.08 -13.00 33.78
CA LEU A 418 24.45 -13.56 32.58
C LEU A 418 24.38 -15.09 32.58
N GLY A 419 25.16 -15.76 33.42
CA GLY A 419 25.07 -17.19 33.70
C GLY A 419 23.94 -17.54 34.68
N SER A 420 23.31 -16.55 35.32
CA SER A 420 22.27 -16.73 36.33
C SER A 420 20.89 -16.35 35.79
N GLY A 421 20.06 -17.36 35.49
CA GLY A 421 18.69 -17.13 35.02
C GLY A 421 17.83 -16.31 36.00
N SER A 422 18.05 -16.48 37.31
CA SER A 422 17.36 -15.69 38.34
C SER A 422 17.80 -14.23 38.36
N ASP A 423 19.07 -13.94 38.08
CA ASP A 423 19.54 -12.55 37.98
C ASP A 423 19.02 -11.87 36.73
N ILE A 424 18.95 -12.58 35.60
CA ILE A 424 18.34 -12.10 34.36
C ILE A 424 16.87 -11.76 34.59
N ALA A 425 16.11 -12.68 35.22
CA ALA A 425 14.71 -12.47 35.54
C ALA A 425 14.50 -11.24 36.44
N ARG A 426 15.22 -11.17 37.58
CA ARG A 426 15.17 -10.01 38.47
C ARG A 426 15.55 -8.71 37.75
N ALA A 427 16.54 -8.74 36.88
CA ALA A 427 16.97 -7.56 36.15
C ALA A 427 15.88 -7.06 35.21
N ILE A 428 15.28 -7.95 34.42
CA ILE A 428 14.19 -7.61 33.50
C ILE A 428 12.94 -7.14 34.26
N GLU A 429 12.65 -7.73 35.43
CA GLU A 429 11.51 -7.36 36.28
C GLU A 429 11.73 -6.06 37.07
N SER A 430 12.99 -5.63 37.28
CA SER A 430 13.32 -4.46 38.10
C SER A 430 12.81 -3.14 37.51
N ASN A 431 12.44 -3.12 36.23
CA ASN A 431 11.93 -1.94 35.55
C ASN A 431 11.02 -2.34 34.37
N LYS A 432 10.26 -1.39 33.83
CA LYS A 432 9.42 -1.59 32.65
C LYS A 432 10.22 -1.37 31.37
N PHE A 433 11.10 -2.32 31.05
CA PHE A 433 11.90 -2.26 29.82
C PHE A 433 11.04 -2.56 28.59
N THR A 434 11.20 -1.76 27.54
CA THR A 434 10.51 -1.97 26.25
C THR A 434 11.40 -2.71 25.25
N VAL A 435 12.72 -2.48 25.31
CA VAL A 435 13.71 -3.11 24.43
C VAL A 435 14.82 -3.73 25.26
N ILE A 436 15.23 -4.94 24.92
CA ILE A 436 16.45 -5.56 25.44
C ILE A 436 17.48 -5.64 24.31
N ILE A 437 18.72 -5.27 24.59
CA ILE A 437 19.83 -5.46 23.66
C ILE A 437 20.85 -6.39 24.30
N ASP A 438 21.08 -7.53 23.67
CA ASP A 438 22.20 -8.41 24.00
C ASP A 438 23.38 -8.12 23.07
N ALA A 439 24.28 -7.26 23.55
CA ALA A 439 25.57 -6.95 22.95
C ALA A 439 26.72 -7.67 23.69
N SER A 440 26.41 -8.73 24.45
CA SER A 440 27.39 -9.50 25.19
C SER A 440 28.26 -10.32 24.24
N GLY A 441 29.57 -10.28 24.46
CA GLY A 441 30.55 -11.04 23.71
C GLY A 441 31.41 -11.85 24.66
N ARG A 442 31.60 -13.14 24.34
CA ARG A 442 32.50 -14.03 25.07
C ARG A 442 33.57 -14.59 24.14
N ARG A 443 34.76 -14.84 24.69
CA ARG A 443 35.82 -15.58 24.00
C ARG A 443 35.64 -17.07 24.26
N THR A 444 36.21 -17.94 23.42
CA THR A 444 36.08 -19.40 23.54
C THR A 444 36.52 -19.92 24.92
N ALA A 445 37.55 -19.30 25.52
CA ALA A 445 38.04 -19.65 26.86
C ALA A 445 37.14 -19.17 28.02
N ASP A 446 36.25 -18.20 27.79
CA ASP A 446 35.37 -17.65 28.83
C ASP A 446 34.10 -18.50 28.96
N LYS A 447 33.98 -19.22 30.08
CA LYS A 447 32.84 -20.08 30.41
C LYS A 447 31.84 -19.44 31.38
N SER A 448 31.90 -18.12 31.60
CA SER A 448 31.03 -17.44 32.57
C SER A 448 29.54 -17.51 32.21
N TYR A 449 29.21 -17.63 30.92
CA TYR A 449 27.84 -17.84 30.43
C TYR A 449 27.87 -18.45 29.02
N SER A 450 26.71 -18.91 28.54
CA SER A 450 26.52 -19.50 27.21
C SER A 450 25.30 -18.88 26.56
N HIS A 451 25.42 -18.38 25.32
CA HIS A 451 24.29 -17.77 24.62
C HIS A 451 23.13 -18.75 24.42
N ALA A 452 23.43 -20.04 24.25
CA ALA A 452 22.44 -21.11 24.16
C ALA A 452 21.58 -21.27 25.42
N VAL A 453 22.09 -20.84 26.58
CA VAL A 453 21.38 -20.89 27.87
C VAL A 453 20.80 -19.52 28.22
N THR A 454 21.58 -18.45 28.04
CA THR A 454 21.23 -17.09 28.42
C THR A 454 20.05 -16.55 27.62
N MET A 455 20.00 -16.73 26.29
CA MET A 455 18.93 -16.20 25.46
C MET A 455 17.54 -16.80 25.79
N PRO A 456 17.40 -18.13 25.98
CA PRO A 456 16.14 -18.69 26.50
C PRO A 456 15.68 -18.08 27.82
N GLN A 457 16.59 -17.75 28.74
CA GLN A 457 16.22 -17.09 30.00
C GLN A 457 15.76 -15.65 29.78
N ILE A 458 16.42 -14.90 28.90
CA ILE A 458 16.00 -13.55 28.50
C ILE A 458 14.61 -13.60 27.89
N VAL A 459 14.37 -14.52 26.95
CA VAL A 459 13.05 -14.73 26.31
C VAL A 459 11.98 -15.06 27.34
N ARG A 460 12.26 -16.01 28.25
CA ARG A 460 11.32 -16.42 29.29
C ARG A 460 10.96 -15.26 30.22
N ALA A 461 11.95 -14.52 30.71
CA ALA A 461 11.75 -13.37 31.58
C ALA A 461 11.01 -12.22 30.86
N SER A 462 11.33 -11.97 29.59
CA SER A 462 10.66 -10.96 28.76
C SER A 462 9.17 -11.26 28.57
N LYS A 463 8.82 -12.53 28.29
CA LYS A 463 7.42 -12.97 28.22
C LYS A 463 6.68 -12.83 29.54
N ALA A 464 7.35 -13.14 30.66
CA ALA A 464 6.77 -13.01 31.99
C ALA A 464 6.48 -11.53 32.35
N GLY A 465 7.41 -10.63 32.02
CA GLY A 465 7.30 -9.20 32.32
C GLY A 465 6.32 -8.41 31.44
N LYS A 466 5.93 -8.95 30.27
CA LYS A 466 4.94 -8.39 29.30
C LYS A 466 5.18 -6.96 28.79
N THR A 467 6.27 -6.31 29.18
CA THR A 467 6.63 -4.93 28.79
C THR A 467 7.64 -4.89 27.65
N VAL A 468 8.47 -5.93 27.56
CA VAL A 468 9.47 -6.08 26.50
C VAL A 468 8.77 -6.43 25.20
N ARG A 469 8.87 -5.53 24.22
CA ARG A 469 8.28 -5.70 22.88
C ARG A 469 9.31 -6.03 21.82
N GLN A 470 10.60 -5.83 22.10
CA GLN A 470 11.69 -6.12 21.17
C GLN A 470 12.94 -6.65 21.87
N ILE A 471 13.63 -7.62 21.24
CA ILE A 471 14.97 -8.05 21.62
C ILE A 471 15.93 -7.90 20.43
N VAL A 472 17.00 -7.11 20.59
CA VAL A 472 18.08 -6.98 19.61
C VAL A 472 19.25 -7.85 20.05
N PHE A 473 19.69 -8.77 19.19
CA PHE A 473 20.79 -9.68 19.47
C PHE A 473 21.95 -9.46 18.50
N VAL A 474 23.10 -9.05 19.02
CA VAL A 474 24.34 -8.98 18.22
C VAL A 474 24.97 -10.36 18.18
N SER A 475 24.70 -11.09 17.10
CA SER A 475 25.23 -12.43 16.81
C SER A 475 26.46 -12.35 15.88
N SER A 476 26.82 -13.48 15.27
CA SER A 476 27.99 -13.64 14.41
C SER A 476 27.61 -14.26 13.08
N VAL A 477 28.26 -13.83 11.99
CA VAL A 477 28.31 -14.64 10.75
C VAL A 477 28.88 -16.02 11.10
N GLY A 478 28.28 -17.06 10.52
CA GLY A 478 28.55 -18.46 10.84
C GLY A 478 27.69 -19.05 11.96
N ALA A 479 26.80 -18.29 12.60
CA ALA A 479 25.95 -18.82 13.67
C ALA A 479 24.94 -19.87 13.16
N GLY A 480 24.90 -21.05 13.81
CA GLY A 480 24.00 -22.14 13.44
C GLY A 480 24.05 -22.49 11.95
N ARG A 481 22.90 -22.64 11.30
CA ARG A 481 22.82 -22.96 9.86
C ARG A 481 23.45 -21.89 8.94
N ASN A 482 23.77 -20.69 9.44
CA ASN A 482 24.48 -19.69 8.63
C ASN A 482 25.90 -20.15 8.25
N LEU A 483 26.52 -21.07 9.01
CA LEU A 483 27.84 -21.64 8.66
C LEU A 483 27.85 -22.32 7.28
N GLU A 484 26.72 -22.92 6.86
CA GLU A 484 26.58 -23.63 5.58
C GLU A 484 26.72 -22.70 4.36
N ARG A 485 26.53 -21.39 4.56
CA ARG A 485 26.70 -20.37 3.51
C ARG A 485 28.17 -20.06 3.20
N PHE A 486 29.11 -20.54 4.02
CA PHE A 486 30.53 -20.23 3.90
C PHE A 486 31.40 -21.51 3.85
N PRO A 487 31.24 -22.37 2.83
CA PRO A 487 31.93 -23.66 2.74
C PRO A 487 33.45 -23.54 2.56
N GLY A 488 33.97 -22.37 2.20
CA GLY A 488 35.41 -22.09 2.02
C GLY A 488 36.12 -21.54 3.25
N ILE A 489 35.45 -21.38 4.39
CA ILE A 489 36.02 -20.77 5.59
C ILE A 489 36.26 -21.84 6.66
N ASN A 490 37.47 -21.84 7.23
CA ASN A 490 37.80 -22.71 8.35
C ASN A 490 37.26 -22.13 9.67
N TRP A 491 36.16 -22.72 10.16
CA TRP A 491 35.49 -22.30 11.40
C TRP A 491 35.92 -23.08 12.64
N THR A 492 36.86 -24.03 12.56
CA THR A 492 37.11 -25.04 13.61
C THR A 492 37.25 -24.46 15.02
N GLU A 493 37.95 -23.32 15.19
CA GLU A 493 38.15 -22.68 16.50
C GLU A 493 36.88 -22.01 17.05
N TYR A 494 35.96 -21.60 16.17
CA TYR A 494 34.75 -20.85 16.50
C TYR A 494 33.49 -21.72 16.60
N LEU A 495 33.53 -22.97 16.13
CA LEU A 495 32.36 -23.86 16.10
C LEU A 495 31.56 -23.90 17.42
N PRO A 496 32.19 -24.00 18.62
CA PRO A 496 31.42 -23.99 19.86
C PRO A 496 30.66 -22.68 20.10
N LEU A 497 31.27 -21.53 19.79
CA LEU A 497 30.62 -20.22 19.93
C LEU A 497 29.52 -20.03 18.90
N LEU A 498 29.76 -20.45 17.65
CA LEU A 498 28.80 -20.33 16.55
C LEU A 498 27.59 -21.24 16.75
N ALA A 499 27.78 -22.43 17.31
CA ALA A 499 26.69 -23.32 17.68
C ALA A 499 25.81 -22.70 18.77
N GLU A 500 26.41 -22.10 19.80
CA GLU A 500 25.64 -21.43 20.85
C GLU A 500 24.89 -20.19 20.36
N ARG A 501 25.53 -19.39 19.51
CA ARG A 501 24.89 -18.24 18.86
C ARG A 501 23.71 -18.72 18.00
N GLY A 502 23.89 -19.79 17.24
CA GLY A 502 22.81 -20.39 16.45
C GLY A 502 21.63 -20.87 17.31
N ALA A 503 21.90 -21.52 18.44
CA ALA A 503 20.86 -21.93 19.38
C ALA A 503 20.14 -20.73 20.02
N ALA A 504 20.88 -19.66 20.33
CA ALA A 504 20.30 -18.42 20.85
C ALA A 504 19.42 -17.71 19.81
N GLU A 505 19.88 -17.63 18.55
CA GLU A 505 19.11 -17.11 17.42
C GLU A 505 17.81 -17.89 17.27
N GLN A 506 17.87 -19.23 17.22
CA GLN A 506 16.68 -20.07 17.07
C GLN A 506 15.70 -19.89 18.24
N SER A 507 16.20 -19.85 19.48
CA SER A 507 15.36 -19.59 20.66
C SER A 507 14.67 -18.22 20.60
N LEU A 508 15.31 -17.21 20.00
CA LEU A 508 14.73 -15.89 19.85
C LEU A 508 13.70 -15.87 18.72
N ILE A 509 14.00 -16.51 17.58
CA ILE A 509 13.08 -16.68 16.44
C ILE A 509 11.79 -17.39 16.89
N ASP A 510 11.92 -18.50 17.61
CA ASP A 510 10.78 -19.30 18.09
C ASP A 510 10.02 -18.63 19.24
N SER A 511 10.50 -17.49 19.74
CA SER A 511 9.91 -16.82 20.90
C SER A 511 8.59 -16.12 20.57
N GLY A 512 8.39 -15.65 19.34
CA GLY A 512 7.29 -14.75 19.00
C GLY A 512 7.38 -13.35 19.63
N ILE A 513 8.50 -13.01 20.27
CA ILE A 513 8.85 -11.61 20.61
C ILE A 513 9.49 -11.00 19.37
N ALA A 514 9.12 -9.77 19.01
CA ALA A 514 9.75 -9.09 17.89
C ALA A 514 11.27 -8.98 18.12
N TYR A 515 12.08 -9.24 17.10
CA TYR A 515 13.53 -9.35 17.28
C TYR A 515 14.31 -8.68 16.17
N THR A 516 15.61 -8.52 16.39
CA THR A 516 16.56 -8.17 15.34
C THR A 516 17.85 -8.92 15.63
N ILE A 517 18.26 -9.79 14.71
CA ILE A 517 19.51 -10.57 14.82
C ILE A 517 20.55 -9.95 13.90
N ILE A 518 21.56 -9.31 14.47
CA ILE A 518 22.66 -8.70 13.73
C ILE A 518 23.81 -9.71 13.67
N ARG A 519 23.96 -10.42 12.55
CA ARG A 519 25.12 -11.31 12.33
C ARG A 519 26.31 -10.47 11.86
N SER A 520 27.17 -10.07 12.80
CA SER A 520 28.38 -9.35 12.45
C SER A 520 29.44 -10.30 11.89
N GLY A 521 30.10 -9.90 10.80
CA GLY A 521 31.35 -10.52 10.36
C GLY A 521 32.54 -10.10 11.25
N ALA A 522 33.73 -10.00 10.67
CA ALA A 522 34.93 -9.65 11.43
C ALA A 522 34.83 -8.25 12.06
N VAL A 523 34.83 -8.17 13.39
CA VAL A 523 34.85 -6.87 14.08
C VAL A 523 36.30 -6.42 14.23
N LEU A 524 36.69 -5.39 13.49
CA LEU A 524 38.07 -4.89 13.47
C LEU A 524 38.51 -4.42 14.86
N GLU A 525 39.71 -4.85 15.26
CA GLU A 525 40.36 -4.46 16.50
C GLU A 525 41.04 -3.09 16.34
N GLY A 526 40.89 -2.20 17.32
CA GLY A 526 41.42 -0.84 17.27
C GLY A 526 40.49 0.19 17.90
N ASN A 527 41.01 1.39 18.14
CA ASN A 527 40.25 2.55 18.63
C ASN A 527 39.87 3.52 17.50
N ASP A 528 39.93 3.06 16.25
CA ASP A 528 39.62 3.89 15.09
C ASP A 528 38.16 4.36 15.14
N PRO A 529 37.89 5.60 14.69
CA PRO A 529 36.53 6.14 14.65
C PRO A 529 35.64 5.36 13.68
N ALA A 530 34.33 5.55 13.81
CA ALA A 530 33.34 5.05 12.85
C ALA A 530 33.71 5.48 11.42
N THR A 531 33.60 4.56 10.45
CA THR A 531 33.77 4.90 9.03
C THR A 531 32.52 5.56 8.46
N GLY A 532 31.34 5.30 9.04
CA GLY A 532 30.05 5.72 8.50
C GLY A 532 29.61 4.92 7.27
N THR A 533 30.35 3.89 6.89
CA THR A 533 30.10 3.11 5.66
C THR A 533 29.48 1.74 5.92
N ALA A 534 29.30 1.33 7.18
CA ALA A 534 28.65 0.06 7.49
C ALA A 534 27.14 0.14 7.23
N TYR A 535 26.56 -0.93 6.67
CA TYR A 535 25.15 -1.04 6.34
C TYR A 535 24.64 -2.45 6.64
N PHE A 536 23.32 -2.59 6.76
CA PHE A 536 22.68 -3.91 6.88
C PHE A 536 22.44 -4.51 5.48
N THR A 537 22.60 -5.82 5.37
CA THR A 537 22.26 -6.59 4.17
C THR A 537 21.42 -7.81 4.57
N GLU A 538 20.37 -8.09 3.82
CA GLU A 538 19.58 -9.32 3.96
C GLU A 538 20.27 -10.53 3.32
N ASP A 539 21.32 -10.31 2.51
CA ASP A 539 22.13 -11.38 1.94
C ASP A 539 22.96 -12.08 3.04
N GLN A 540 22.51 -13.26 3.42
CA GLN A 540 23.13 -14.09 4.46
C GLN A 540 24.41 -14.81 4.00
N GLY A 541 24.82 -14.65 2.74
CA GLY A 541 26.07 -15.15 2.16
C GLY A 541 27.24 -14.16 2.18
N VAL A 542 27.06 -12.98 2.78
CA VAL A 542 28.09 -11.94 2.85
C VAL A 542 28.90 -12.04 4.14
N LEU A 543 30.23 -12.07 3.99
CA LEU A 543 31.16 -11.88 5.11
C LEU A 543 31.94 -10.57 4.91
N GLY A 544 31.62 -9.57 5.73
CA GLY A 544 32.31 -8.28 5.77
C GLY A 544 33.09 -8.05 7.06
N ALA A 545 33.94 -7.03 7.07
CA ALA A 545 34.56 -6.51 8.29
C ALA A 545 33.93 -5.18 8.70
N THR A 546 33.67 -4.99 9.99
CA THR A 546 33.00 -3.79 10.52
C THR A 546 33.79 -3.22 11.70
N ARG A 547 33.94 -1.88 11.79
CA ARG A 547 34.52 -1.28 13.00
C ARG A 547 33.50 -1.28 14.13
N ARG A 548 33.97 -1.42 15.35
CA ARG A 548 33.10 -1.50 16.54
C ARG A 548 32.18 -0.27 16.72
N PRO A 549 32.63 0.98 16.46
CA PRO A 549 31.73 2.14 16.51
C PRO A 549 30.61 2.09 15.46
N ASP A 550 30.89 1.60 14.24
CA ASP A 550 29.88 1.45 13.20
C ASP A 550 28.85 0.38 13.57
N LEU A 551 29.32 -0.78 14.07
CA LEU A 551 28.43 -1.82 14.58
C LEU A 551 27.57 -1.32 15.75
N ALA A 552 28.13 -0.48 16.63
CA ALA A 552 27.39 0.12 17.72
C ALA A 552 26.29 1.07 17.23
N ALA A 553 26.62 1.90 16.23
CA ALA A 553 25.67 2.82 15.61
C ALA A 553 24.53 2.08 14.90
N LEU A 554 24.86 1.03 14.14
CA LEU A 554 23.87 0.15 13.51
C LEU A 554 22.99 -0.56 14.55
N THR A 555 23.59 -1.11 15.61
CA THR A 555 22.83 -1.78 16.68
C THR A 555 21.85 -0.81 17.37
N ALA A 556 22.27 0.43 17.64
CA ALA A 556 21.41 1.43 18.25
C ALA A 556 20.26 1.84 17.31
N LYS A 557 20.46 1.87 15.99
CA LYS A 557 19.40 2.17 15.00
C LYS A 557 18.26 1.15 15.02
N CYS A 558 18.47 -0.06 15.54
CA CYS A 558 17.44 -1.10 15.67
C CYS A 558 16.47 -0.86 16.83
N VAL A 559 16.77 0.06 17.76
CA VAL A 559 15.91 0.32 18.92
C VAL A 559 14.55 0.83 18.47
N GLY A 560 13.49 0.12 18.88
CA GLY A 560 12.11 0.42 18.52
C GLY A 560 11.72 0.06 17.08
N LYS A 561 12.65 -0.57 16.33
CA LYS A 561 12.47 -1.02 14.95
C LYS A 561 12.75 -2.51 14.88
N ALA A 562 11.74 -3.33 15.10
CA ALA A 562 11.87 -4.75 14.82
C ALA A 562 11.77 -4.95 13.30
N GLU A 563 12.81 -5.48 12.69
CA GLU A 563 12.71 -6.10 11.37
C GLU A 563 12.03 -7.47 11.55
N GLU A 564 10.95 -7.73 10.80
CA GLU A 564 10.38 -9.08 10.63
C GLU A 564 11.20 -9.89 9.63
#